data_AF-A0A182HWZ1-F1
#
_entry.id   AF-A0A182HWZ1-F1
#
_cell.length_a   1.000
_cell.length_b   1.000
_cell.length_c   1.000
_cell.angle_alpha   90.00
_cell.angle_beta   90.00
_cell.angle_gamma   90.00
#
_symmetry.space_group_name_H-M   'P 1'
#
loop_
_entity.id
_entity.type
_entity.pdbx_description
1 polymer ?
#
loop_
_entity_poly.entity_id
_entity_poly.type
_entity_poly.pdbx_seq_one_letter_code
_entity_poly.pdbx_strand_id
1 'polypeptide(L)'
;VTASDADVDRLNNIIYFLTGPGIDIENPSDSNFDINKATGEIFVLKPLNRDPPHGRASWKFTVFAQDEGGEGLVGFTEVQINLKDVNDNAPQFPNGIAYGNVTENGPIGMYVMTIKAEDYDDINEGTNAKIIYSIEKNAIQEDTGLPIFDINPDTGIITTAVCCLDREKTPDYSLQI
;
A
#
# COMPACT_ATOMS: atom_id res chain seq x y z
N VAL A 1 16.77 20.92 7.21
CA VAL A 1 16.10 22.24 7.27
C VAL A 1 17.12 23.25 7.76
N THR A 2 17.05 24.52 7.34
CA THR A 2 18.01 25.56 7.76
C THR A 2 17.28 26.82 8.19
N ALA A 3 17.76 27.47 9.25
CA ALA A 3 17.36 28.80 9.69
C ALA A 3 18.57 29.75 9.71
N SER A 4 18.32 31.05 9.64
CA SER A 4 19.35 32.10 9.66
C SER A 4 19.03 33.11 10.75
N ASP A 5 20.03 33.47 11.56
CA ASP A 5 19.97 34.54 12.55
C ASP A 5 20.72 35.78 12.04
N ALA A 6 20.19 36.98 12.31
CA ALA A 6 20.69 38.25 11.77
C ALA A 6 21.64 39.00 12.73
N ASP A 7 21.83 38.50 13.95
CA ASP A 7 22.63 39.18 14.98
C ASP A 7 24.14 38.99 14.71
N VAL A 8 24.78 40.09 14.35
CA VAL A 8 26.17 40.15 13.85
C VAL A 8 27.20 39.79 14.93
N ASP A 9 26.84 39.90 16.20
CA ASP A 9 27.71 39.70 17.35
C ASP A 9 27.72 38.25 17.88
N ARG A 10 26.91 37.33 17.33
CA ARG A 10 26.74 35.98 17.90
C ARG A 10 26.51 34.88 16.86
N LEU A 11 27.52 34.64 16.01
CA LEU A 11 27.52 33.52 15.07
C LEU A 11 27.30 32.16 15.77
N ASN A 12 26.30 31.39 15.32
CA ASN A 12 26.05 29.96 15.60
C ASN A 12 25.41 29.55 16.95
N ASN A 13 24.25 30.11 17.34
CA ASN A 13 23.52 29.66 18.54
C ASN A 13 22.07 29.16 18.31
N ILE A 14 21.73 28.80 17.07
CA ILE A 14 20.41 28.23 16.77
C ILE A 14 20.37 26.75 17.17
N ILE A 15 19.38 26.38 17.99
CA ILE A 15 19.09 25.01 18.39
C ILE A 15 17.82 24.53 17.69
N TYR A 16 17.91 23.42 16.98
CA TYR A 16 16.77 22.79 16.31
C TYR A 16 16.13 21.68 17.16
N PHE A 17 14.80 21.55 17.11
CA PHE A 17 14.06 20.43 17.69
C PHE A 17 12.78 20.12 16.89
N LEU A 18 12.27 18.89 17.01
CA LEU A 18 11.07 18.41 16.32
C LEU A 18 9.93 18.16 17.31
N THR A 19 8.69 18.38 16.87
CA THR A 19 7.50 17.87 17.56
C THR A 19 6.47 17.35 16.56
N GLY A 20 5.66 16.38 16.98
CA GLY A 20 4.57 15.84 16.18
C GLY A 20 4.63 14.31 16.00
N PRO A 21 3.78 13.76 15.13
CA PRO A 21 3.71 12.32 14.89
C PRO A 21 5.06 11.70 14.52
N GLY A 22 5.41 10.60 15.21
CA GLY A 22 6.70 9.92 15.02
C GLY A 22 7.84 10.51 15.86
N ILE A 23 7.56 11.49 16.71
CA ILE A 23 8.49 12.02 17.71
C ILE A 23 7.89 11.76 19.10
N ASP A 24 8.64 11.07 19.94
CA ASP A 24 8.32 10.88 21.35
C ASP A 24 9.39 11.60 22.20
N ILE A 25 8.97 12.71 22.81
CA ILE A 25 9.84 13.58 23.62
C ILE A 25 10.10 12.96 24.99
N GLU A 26 9.18 12.14 25.50
CA GLU A 26 9.30 11.48 26.80
C GLU A 26 10.18 10.23 26.69
N ASN A 27 10.06 9.50 25.57
CA ASN A 27 10.82 8.29 25.28
C ASN A 27 11.49 8.37 23.91
N PRO A 28 12.68 9.02 23.79
CA PRO A 28 13.36 9.20 22.50
C PRO A 28 13.65 7.91 21.72
N SER A 29 13.80 6.76 22.40
CA SER A 29 13.94 5.45 21.74
C SER A 29 12.72 5.03 20.93
N ASP A 30 11.54 5.57 21.26
CA ASP A 30 10.29 5.29 20.58
C ASP A 30 10.06 6.23 19.38
N SER A 31 10.90 7.25 19.20
CA SER A 31 10.85 8.15 18.04
C SER A 31 11.25 7.49 16.72
N ASN A 32 10.51 7.78 15.66
CA ASN A 32 10.83 7.39 14.29
C ASN A 32 11.82 8.34 13.60
N PHE A 33 11.83 9.62 14.01
CA PHE A 33 12.70 10.65 13.43
C PHE A 33 13.44 11.41 14.52
N ASP A 34 14.57 12.00 14.15
CA ASP A 34 15.32 12.94 15.00
C ASP A 34 15.91 14.07 14.15
N ILE A 35 16.32 15.16 14.79
CA ILE A 35 17.01 16.27 14.15
C ILE A 35 18.35 16.55 14.85
N ASN A 36 19.40 16.76 14.06
CA ASN A 36 20.64 17.29 14.59
C ASN A 36 20.42 18.73 15.03
N LYS A 37 20.54 18.96 16.34
CA LYS A 37 20.27 20.24 17.00
C LYS A 37 21.12 21.39 16.50
N ALA A 38 22.28 21.14 15.91
CA ALA A 38 23.18 22.18 15.40
C ALA A 38 23.04 22.39 13.89
N THR A 39 22.83 21.32 13.11
CA THR A 39 22.82 21.40 11.63
C THR A 39 21.42 21.48 11.03
N GLY A 40 20.38 21.08 11.77
CA GLY A 40 19.01 20.98 11.28
C GLY A 40 18.77 19.81 10.31
N GLU A 41 19.72 18.87 10.21
CA GLU A 41 19.59 17.63 9.45
C GLU A 41 18.61 16.68 10.15
N ILE A 42 17.64 16.14 9.41
CA ILE A 42 16.62 15.23 9.93
C ILE A 42 16.99 13.80 9.54
N PHE A 43 16.91 12.87 10.48
CA PHE A 43 17.28 11.47 10.30
C PHE A 43 16.10 10.56 10.63
N VAL A 44 16.06 9.41 9.98
CA VAL A 44 15.17 8.29 10.31
C VAL A 44 15.89 7.37 11.29
N LEU A 45 15.27 7.08 12.43
CA LEU A 45 15.87 6.27 13.49
C LEU A 45 15.60 4.77 13.35
N LYS A 46 14.51 4.40 12.66
CA LYS A 46 14.07 3.02 12.49
C LYS A 46 13.36 2.83 11.14
N PRO A 47 13.36 1.60 10.58
CA PRO A 47 12.63 1.30 9.36
C PRO A 47 11.17 1.79 9.44
N LEU A 48 10.70 2.40 8.36
CA LEU A 48 9.36 2.95 8.26
C LEU A 48 8.52 2.03 7.37
N ASN A 49 7.30 1.74 7.80
CA ASN A 49 6.32 1.02 7.00
C ASN A 49 5.36 2.03 6.37
N ARG A 50 5.17 1.97 5.05
CA ARG A 50 4.25 2.82 4.31
C ARG A 50 2.83 2.26 4.38
N ASP A 51 2.69 0.95 4.35
CA ASP A 51 1.47 0.26 3.89
C ASP A 51 0.51 -0.09 5.03
N PRO A 52 -0.81 0.03 4.80
CA PRO A 52 -1.82 -0.27 5.80
C PRO A 52 -1.82 -1.78 6.17
N PRO A 53 -2.39 -2.15 7.33
CA PRO A 53 -3.10 -1.31 8.30
C PRO A 53 -2.18 -0.67 9.36
N HIS A 54 -0.90 -1.03 9.38
CA HIS A 54 0.03 -0.64 10.44
C HIS A 54 1.08 0.40 10.02
N GLY A 55 1.17 0.72 8.73
CA GLY A 55 2.06 1.73 8.17
C GLY A 55 1.41 3.11 8.04
N ARG A 56 2.22 4.06 7.55
CA ARG A 56 1.81 5.43 7.30
C ARG A 56 2.63 6.00 6.13
N ALA A 57 1.96 6.36 5.03
CA ALA A 57 2.62 6.88 3.84
C ALA A 57 3.21 8.29 3.97
N SER A 58 2.75 9.11 4.91
CA SER A 58 3.26 10.46 5.10
C SER A 58 3.31 10.88 6.56
N TRP A 59 4.41 11.53 6.94
CA TRP A 59 4.67 12.05 8.27
C TRP A 59 4.74 13.57 8.21
N LYS A 60 3.97 14.24 9.05
CA LYS A 60 3.96 15.70 9.16
C LYS A 60 4.37 16.06 10.57
N PHE A 61 5.41 16.86 10.73
CA PHE A 61 5.90 17.31 12.02
C PHE A 61 6.42 18.74 11.92
N THR A 62 6.50 19.41 13.06
CA THR A 62 6.94 20.80 13.14
C THR A 62 8.41 20.83 13.56
N VAL A 63 9.22 21.58 12.80
CA VAL A 63 10.61 21.89 13.14
C VAL A 63 10.63 23.26 13.78
N PHE A 64 11.29 23.37 14.93
CA PHE A 64 11.55 24.64 15.60
C PHE A 64 13.04 24.98 15.47
N ALA A 65 13.32 26.27 15.39
CA ALA A 65 14.65 26.86 15.48
C ALA A 65 14.59 27.93 16.55
N GLN A 66 15.38 27.76 17.61
CA GLN A 66 15.41 28.66 18.76
C GLN A 66 16.80 29.26 18.94
N ASP A 67 16.87 30.58 19.13
CA ASP A 67 18.12 31.27 19.49
C ASP A 67 18.33 31.36 21.02
N GLU A 68 19.52 31.77 21.45
CA GLU A 68 19.90 32.09 22.83
C GLU A 68 19.81 30.94 23.84
N GLY A 69 20.15 29.71 23.43
CA GLY A 69 20.34 28.60 24.38
C GLY A 69 19.10 28.24 25.21
N GLY A 70 17.89 28.58 24.73
CA GLY A 70 16.62 28.22 25.36
C GLY A 70 15.76 29.39 25.87
N GLU A 71 16.27 30.63 25.89
CA GLU A 71 15.50 31.82 26.30
C GLU A 71 15.19 32.79 25.14
N GLY A 72 15.68 32.51 23.93
CA GLY A 72 15.53 33.40 22.76
C GLY A 72 14.26 33.17 21.93
N LEU A 73 14.16 33.92 20.84
CA LEU A 73 13.05 33.87 19.90
C LEU A 73 12.98 32.51 19.19
N VAL A 74 11.75 32.08 18.87
CA VAL A 74 11.48 30.78 18.24
C VAL A 74 10.83 31.00 16.88
N GLY A 75 11.48 30.47 15.84
CA GLY A 75 10.87 30.26 14.53
C GLY A 75 10.43 28.82 14.36
N PHE A 76 9.42 28.57 13.54
CA PHE A 76 8.99 27.21 13.23
C PHE A 76 8.56 27.05 11.77
N THR A 77 8.60 25.81 11.28
CA THR A 77 8.11 25.43 9.96
C THR A 77 7.57 24.01 9.99
N GLU A 78 6.58 23.72 9.14
CA GLU A 78 6.06 22.36 8.98
C GLU A 78 6.88 21.60 7.94
N VAL A 79 7.26 20.37 8.28
CA VAL A 79 7.94 19.45 7.36
C VAL A 79 7.04 18.25 7.13
N GLN A 80 6.85 17.92 5.85
CA GLN A 80 6.16 16.71 5.42
C GLN A 80 7.15 15.77 4.74
N ILE A 81 7.31 14.57 5.29
CA ILE A 81 8.04 13.47 4.66
C ILE A 81 7.02 12.53 4.04
N ASN A 82 7.17 12.24 2.74
CA ASN A 82 6.39 11.24 2.03
C ASN A 82 7.28 10.03 1.78
N LEU A 83 6.80 8.84 2.14
CA LEU A 83 7.47 7.59 1.85
C LEU A 83 7.16 7.18 0.42
N LYS A 84 8.20 6.78 -0.31
CA LYS A 84 8.04 6.10 -1.59
C LYS A 84 7.65 4.65 -1.34
N ASP A 85 6.81 4.16 -2.22
CA ASP A 85 6.37 2.77 -2.19
C ASP A 85 7.46 1.83 -2.69
N VAL A 86 7.47 0.62 -2.15
CA VAL A 86 8.28 -0.51 -2.62
C VAL A 86 7.33 -1.68 -2.77
N ASN A 87 7.47 -2.46 -3.85
CA ASN A 87 6.67 -3.66 -4.03
C ASN A 87 7.11 -4.75 -3.05
N ASP A 88 6.51 -4.77 -1.86
CA ASP A 88 6.77 -5.74 -0.80
C ASP A 88 5.51 -6.41 -0.26
N ASN A 89 4.34 -6.06 -0.78
CA ASN A 89 3.09 -6.78 -0.55
C ASN A 89 2.74 -7.63 -1.78
N ALA A 90 2.20 -8.82 -1.53
CA ALA A 90 1.71 -9.69 -2.58
C ALA A 90 0.17 -9.63 -2.63
N PRO A 91 -0.45 -9.81 -3.81
CA PRO A 91 -1.91 -9.87 -3.91
C PRO A 91 -2.49 -11.01 -3.06
N GLN A 92 -3.54 -10.72 -2.30
CA GLN A 92 -4.21 -11.67 -1.41
C GLN A 92 -5.72 -11.70 -1.65
N PHE A 93 -6.32 -12.88 -1.60
CA PHE A 93 -7.78 -13.04 -1.62
C PHE A 93 -8.33 -13.07 -0.19
N PRO A 94 -9.08 -12.05 0.28
CA PRO A 94 -9.50 -11.96 1.69
C PRO A 94 -10.37 -13.12 2.16
N ASN A 95 -11.18 -13.67 1.25
CA ASN A 95 -12.17 -14.71 1.58
C ASN A 95 -11.67 -16.14 1.33
N GLY A 96 -10.48 -16.32 0.71
CA GLY A 96 -9.85 -17.61 0.39
C GLY A 96 -10.60 -18.51 -0.60
N ILE A 97 -11.93 -18.65 -0.45
CA ILE A 97 -12.84 -19.41 -1.29
C ILE A 97 -13.97 -18.48 -1.75
N ALA A 98 -14.28 -18.53 -3.05
CA ALA A 98 -15.40 -17.82 -3.65
C ALA A 98 -16.39 -18.82 -4.26
N TYR A 99 -17.68 -18.51 -4.15
CA TYR A 99 -18.76 -19.31 -4.74
C TYR A 99 -19.48 -18.48 -5.80
N GLY A 100 -19.65 -19.07 -6.97
CA GLY A 100 -20.37 -18.49 -8.11
C GLY A 100 -21.42 -19.47 -8.62
N ASN A 101 -22.45 -18.94 -9.27
CA ASN A 101 -23.51 -19.74 -9.88
C ASN A 101 -23.66 -19.32 -11.34
N VAL A 102 -23.91 -20.30 -12.21
CA VAL A 102 -24.19 -20.05 -13.63
C VAL A 102 -25.32 -20.96 -14.09
N THR A 103 -26.16 -20.46 -14.98
CA THR A 103 -27.26 -21.23 -15.55
C THR A 103 -26.72 -22.18 -16.61
N GLU A 104 -27.10 -23.45 -16.52
CA GLU A 104 -26.82 -24.45 -17.55
C GLU A 104 -27.47 -24.09 -18.89
N ASN A 105 -27.02 -24.70 -19.99
CA ASN A 105 -27.50 -24.39 -21.35
C ASN A 105 -27.39 -22.91 -21.77
N GLY A 106 -26.66 -22.11 -21.00
CA GLY A 106 -26.32 -20.73 -21.33
C GLY A 106 -25.34 -20.64 -22.50
N PRO A 107 -25.29 -19.49 -23.19
CA PRO A 107 -24.29 -19.24 -24.22
C PRO A 107 -22.88 -19.12 -23.62
N ILE A 108 -21.87 -19.12 -24.50
CA ILE A 108 -20.50 -18.73 -24.16
C ILE A 108 -20.50 -17.27 -23.67
N GLY A 109 -19.66 -16.96 -22.68
CA GLY A 109 -19.48 -15.63 -22.12
C GLY A 109 -20.47 -15.30 -21.00
N MET A 110 -21.19 -16.28 -20.46
CA MET A 110 -22.08 -16.07 -19.31
C MET A 110 -21.26 -15.73 -18.07
N TYR A 111 -21.66 -14.65 -17.40
CA TYR A 111 -21.09 -14.25 -16.12
C TYR A 111 -21.32 -15.33 -15.05
N VAL A 112 -20.25 -15.68 -14.31
CA VAL A 112 -20.30 -16.63 -13.20
C VAL A 112 -20.14 -15.90 -11.86
N MET A 113 -19.02 -15.20 -11.71
CA MET A 113 -18.69 -14.43 -10.52
C MET A 113 -17.56 -13.44 -10.81
N THR A 114 -17.31 -12.54 -9.86
CA THR A 114 -16.13 -11.68 -9.86
C THR A 114 -15.31 -12.02 -8.63
N ILE A 115 -14.03 -12.31 -8.81
CA ILE A 115 -13.07 -12.46 -7.72
C ILE A 115 -12.29 -11.16 -7.55
N LYS A 116 -11.87 -10.88 -6.32
CA LYS A 116 -11.10 -9.67 -6.02
C LYS A 116 -9.97 -10.02 -5.05
N ALA A 117 -8.75 -9.80 -5.50
CA ALA A 117 -7.57 -9.76 -4.66
C ALA A 117 -7.30 -8.32 -4.20
N GLU A 118 -6.58 -8.19 -3.10
CA GLU A 118 -6.13 -6.94 -2.51
C GLU A 118 -4.61 -6.96 -2.41
N ASP A 119 -3.99 -5.85 -2.78
CA ASP A 119 -2.57 -5.60 -2.62
C ASP A 119 -2.44 -4.24 -1.93
N TYR A 120 -1.61 -4.16 -0.89
CA TYR A 120 -1.53 -2.98 -0.01
C TYR A 120 -0.49 -1.95 -0.47
N ASP A 121 0.29 -2.27 -1.51
CA ASP A 121 1.20 -1.33 -2.16
C ASP A 121 0.46 -0.12 -2.79
N ASP A 122 1.19 0.92 -3.19
CA ASP A 122 0.60 2.09 -3.87
C ASP A 122 0.16 1.77 -5.31
N ILE A 123 -1.12 1.93 -5.59
CA ILE A 123 -1.65 1.85 -6.96
C ILE A 123 -1.13 2.96 -7.89
N ASN A 124 -0.64 4.07 -7.34
CA ASN A 124 -0.11 5.19 -8.11
C ASN A 124 1.41 5.09 -8.33
N GLU A 125 2.12 4.22 -7.61
CA GLU A 125 3.57 4.05 -7.78
C GLU A 125 3.85 2.92 -8.79
N GLY A 126 3.88 3.29 -10.06
CA GLY A 126 4.23 2.37 -11.14
C GLY A 126 3.24 1.20 -11.25
N THR A 127 3.71 -0.01 -10.98
CA THR A 127 2.92 -1.25 -11.09
C THR A 127 2.90 -2.06 -9.80
N ASN A 128 3.24 -1.46 -8.65
CA ASN A 128 3.43 -2.20 -7.41
C ASN A 128 2.13 -2.92 -7.00
N ALA A 129 1.01 -2.20 -6.92
CA ALA A 129 -0.31 -2.78 -6.66
C ALA A 129 -1.10 -3.18 -7.92
N LYS A 130 -0.45 -3.38 -9.09
CA LYS A 130 -1.16 -3.80 -10.31
C LYS A 130 -1.40 -5.31 -10.28
N ILE A 131 -2.65 -5.70 -10.03
CA ILE A 131 -3.08 -7.10 -10.01
C ILE A 131 -3.43 -7.59 -11.42
N ILE A 132 -2.97 -8.80 -11.76
CA ILE A 132 -3.34 -9.51 -12.99
C ILE A 132 -3.89 -10.89 -12.58
N TYR A 133 -5.10 -11.20 -13.01
CA TYR A 133 -5.78 -12.46 -12.71
C TYR A 133 -5.54 -13.52 -13.81
N SER A 134 -5.44 -14.78 -13.39
CA SER A 134 -5.35 -15.94 -14.28
C SER A 134 -5.99 -17.16 -13.62
N ILE A 135 -6.39 -18.16 -14.39
CA ILE A 135 -6.82 -19.46 -13.84
C ILE A 135 -5.63 -20.41 -13.90
N GLU A 136 -5.07 -20.78 -12.75
CA GLU A 136 -4.00 -21.78 -12.63
C GLU A 136 -4.51 -23.20 -12.94
N LYS A 137 -5.67 -23.58 -12.40
CA LYS A 137 -6.32 -24.86 -12.68
C LYS A 137 -7.76 -24.64 -13.11
N ASN A 138 -8.03 -25.00 -14.36
CA ASN A 138 -9.34 -24.89 -14.97
C ASN A 138 -10.02 -26.25 -15.05
N ALA A 139 -11.35 -26.25 -15.07
CA ALA A 139 -12.10 -27.42 -15.49
C ALA A 139 -11.99 -27.59 -17.00
N ILE A 140 -11.83 -28.83 -17.46
CA ILE A 140 -11.66 -29.16 -18.87
C ILE A 140 -12.89 -29.89 -19.36
N GLN A 141 -13.42 -29.46 -20.51
CA GLN A 141 -14.55 -30.13 -21.16
C GLN A 141 -14.05 -31.46 -21.74
N GLU A 142 -14.68 -32.58 -21.35
CA GLU A 142 -14.21 -33.92 -21.70
C GLU A 142 -14.18 -34.22 -23.21
N ASP A 143 -15.09 -33.63 -23.97
CA ASP A 143 -15.27 -33.88 -25.40
C ASP A 143 -14.30 -33.07 -26.27
N THR A 144 -14.07 -31.81 -25.92
CA THR A 144 -13.21 -30.89 -26.69
C THR A 144 -11.80 -30.76 -26.13
N GLY A 145 -11.60 -31.08 -24.85
CA GLY A 145 -10.35 -30.81 -24.13
C GLY A 145 -10.12 -29.32 -23.86
N LEU A 146 -11.12 -28.47 -24.05
CA LEU A 146 -11.01 -27.02 -23.88
C LEU A 146 -11.30 -26.59 -22.42
N PRO A 147 -10.71 -25.47 -21.95
CA PRO A 147 -11.06 -24.87 -20.67
C PRO A 147 -12.53 -24.46 -20.64
N ILE A 148 -13.22 -24.72 -19.53
CA ILE A 148 -14.65 -24.43 -19.39
C ILE A 148 -14.90 -22.97 -19.02
N PHE A 149 -13.96 -22.34 -18.32
CA PHE A 149 -14.08 -20.96 -17.84
C PHE A 149 -12.97 -20.07 -18.38
N ASP A 150 -13.25 -18.78 -18.48
CA ASP A 150 -12.28 -17.73 -18.76
C ASP A 150 -12.29 -16.69 -17.64
N ILE A 151 -11.17 -16.00 -17.45
CA ILE A 151 -11.06 -14.89 -16.48
C ILE A 151 -10.53 -13.65 -17.17
N ASN A 152 -11.19 -12.52 -16.93
CA ASN A 152 -10.66 -11.24 -17.36
C ASN A 152 -9.45 -10.86 -16.47
N PRO A 153 -8.26 -10.63 -17.04
CA PRO A 153 -7.03 -10.42 -16.28
C PRO A 153 -7.01 -9.11 -15.49
N ASP A 154 -7.79 -8.11 -15.87
CA ASP A 154 -7.80 -6.81 -15.19
C ASP A 154 -8.95 -6.68 -14.18
N THR A 155 -10.07 -7.39 -14.40
CA THR A 155 -11.28 -7.23 -13.58
C THR A 155 -11.58 -8.42 -12.67
N GLY A 156 -10.96 -9.58 -12.88
CA GLY A 156 -11.26 -10.80 -12.13
C GLY A 156 -12.66 -11.37 -12.41
N ILE A 157 -13.32 -10.92 -13.48
CA ILE A 157 -14.61 -11.46 -13.89
C ILE A 157 -14.39 -12.84 -14.52
N ILE A 158 -15.05 -13.85 -13.97
CA ILE A 158 -15.06 -15.22 -14.49
C ILE A 158 -16.32 -15.41 -15.34
N THR A 159 -16.12 -15.95 -16.55
CA THR A 159 -17.19 -16.26 -17.51
C THR A 159 -17.09 -17.69 -18.04
N THR A 160 -18.15 -18.19 -18.67
CA THR A 160 -18.08 -19.46 -19.41
C THR A 160 -17.30 -19.29 -20.71
N ALA A 161 -16.31 -20.14 -20.96
CA ALA A 161 -15.56 -20.18 -22.22
C ALA A 161 -16.20 -21.13 -23.25
N VAL A 162 -17.07 -22.02 -22.78
CA VAL A 162 -17.80 -22.99 -23.61
C VAL A 162 -19.30 -22.90 -23.37
N CYS A 163 -20.06 -23.35 -24.37
CA CYS A 163 -21.43 -23.83 -24.17
C CYS A 163 -21.42 -25.36 -24.25
N CYS A 164 -22.48 -26.07 -23.93
CA CYS A 164 -23.58 -25.78 -23.03
C CYS A 164 -23.23 -26.54 -21.76
N LEU A 165 -23.14 -25.87 -20.61
CA LEU A 165 -22.97 -26.61 -19.35
C LEU A 165 -24.22 -27.47 -19.13
N ASP A 166 -24.02 -28.66 -18.57
CA ASP A 166 -25.08 -29.63 -18.24
C ASP A 166 -24.90 -30.03 -16.78
N ARG A 167 -25.86 -29.62 -15.95
CA ARG A 167 -25.80 -29.84 -14.50
C ARG A 167 -25.96 -31.31 -14.15
N GLU A 168 -26.73 -32.07 -14.92
CA GLU A 168 -26.90 -33.51 -14.70
C GLU A 168 -25.61 -34.28 -14.95
N LYS A 169 -24.75 -33.79 -15.86
CA LYS A 169 -23.41 -34.37 -16.10
C LYS A 169 -22.37 -33.89 -15.09
N THR A 170 -22.30 -32.59 -14.82
CA THR A 170 -21.30 -32.03 -13.89
C THR A 170 -21.93 -30.87 -13.11
N PRO A 171 -22.36 -31.11 -11.86
CA PRO A 171 -23.11 -30.14 -11.09
C PRO A 171 -22.24 -29.02 -10.49
N ASP A 172 -20.97 -29.29 -10.26
CA ASP A 172 -20.04 -28.40 -9.56
C ASP A 172 -18.67 -28.39 -10.25
N TYR A 173 -18.03 -27.23 -10.27
CA TYR A 173 -16.69 -27.03 -10.78
C TYR A 173 -15.80 -26.38 -9.72
N SER A 174 -14.52 -26.74 -9.70
CA SER A 174 -13.51 -26.12 -8.82
C SER A 174 -12.40 -25.53 -9.67
N LEU A 175 -12.10 -24.26 -9.45
CA LEU A 175 -11.03 -23.53 -10.12
C LEU A 175 -9.96 -23.16 -9.10
N GLN A 176 -8.69 -23.23 -9.50
CA GLN A 176 -7.59 -22.60 -8.79
C GLN A 176 -7.19 -21.36 -9.59
N ILE A 177 -7.23 -20.20 -8.93
CA ILE A 177 -6.88 -18.90 -9.48
C ILE A 177 -5.49 -18.53 -9.01
#